data_AF-A0A0S8K4L2-F1
#
_entry.id   AF-A0A0S8K4L2-F1
#
_cell.length_a   1.000
_cell.length_b   1.000
_cell.length_c   1.000
_cell.angle_alpha   90.00
_cell.angle_beta   90.00
_cell.angle_gamma   90.00
#
_symmetry.space_group_name_H-M   'P 1'
#
loop_
_entity.id
_entity.type
_entity.pdbx_description
1 polymer ?
#
loop_
_entity_poly.entity_id
_entity_poly.type
_entity_poly.pdbx_seq_one_letter_code
_entity_poly.pdbx_strand_id
1 'polypeptide(L)'
;MYQVQLTLTKGDLHSTDHQNIDVSGAVLLPEIISTDTRLRKIALDLQADFRVRGELQVLARLTIDPNFVIEFANDASLAVKNGGNIFADNTTFTAMDSGWKGICVETTGNTFANCVIENAGNVSFTGNENEKAALLAYGNATLAFSGNTLRNSGGYGIIMKDNADFFFDNPNQVYPYANNRFENNASGTG
;
A
#
# COMPACT_ATOMS: atom_id res chain seq x y z
N MET A 1 -18.95 -12.53 -2.12
CA MET A 1 -20.41 -12.72 -2.20
C MET A 1 -21.01 -12.15 -0.92
N TYR A 2 -21.67 -11.01 -1.05
CA TYR A 2 -22.43 -10.41 0.04
C TYR A 2 -23.90 -10.78 -0.14
N GLN A 3 -24.62 -11.00 0.95
CA GLN A 3 -26.07 -11.13 0.89
C GLN A 3 -26.68 -9.87 1.49
N VAL A 4 -27.49 -9.17 0.70
CA VAL A 4 -28.32 -8.08 1.22
C VAL A 4 -29.72 -8.60 1.46
N GLN A 5 -30.33 -8.13 2.54
CA GLN A 5 -31.73 -8.35 2.84
C GLN A 5 -32.47 -7.03 2.64
N LEU A 6 -33.47 -7.02 1.75
CA LEU A 6 -34.40 -5.90 1.61
C LEU A 6 -35.69 -6.27 2.35
N THR A 7 -36.08 -5.44 3.32
CA THR A 7 -37.38 -5.56 3.99
C THR A 7 -38.25 -4.37 3.61
N LEU A 8 -39.41 -4.63 2.99
CA LEU A 8 -40.43 -3.63 2.69
C LEU A 8 -41.56 -3.74 3.70
N THR A 9 -42.02 -2.62 4.26
CA THR A 9 -43.05 -2.60 5.31
C THR A 9 -44.19 -1.64 4.94
N LYS A 10 -45.44 -2.05 5.18
CA LYS A 10 -46.64 -1.21 5.05
C LYS A 10 -47.63 -1.52 6.19
N GLY A 11 -47.63 -0.68 7.23
CA GLY A 11 -48.35 -0.96 8.47
C GLY A 11 -47.73 -2.18 9.17
N ASP A 12 -48.55 -3.16 9.56
CA ASP A 12 -48.09 -4.42 10.17
C ASP A 12 -47.61 -5.47 9.14
N LEU A 13 -47.77 -5.20 7.85
CA LEU A 13 -47.33 -6.09 6.77
C LEU A 13 -45.85 -5.86 6.46
N HIS A 14 -45.11 -6.94 6.26
CA HIS A 14 -43.73 -6.90 5.79
C HIS A 14 -43.47 -7.96 4.71
N SER A 15 -42.48 -7.71 3.87
CA SER A 15 -41.95 -8.65 2.90
C SER A 15 -40.43 -8.56 2.90
N THR A 16 -39.77 -9.71 2.82
CA THR A 16 -38.31 -9.81 2.84
C THR A 16 -37.84 -10.48 1.56
N ASP A 17 -36.84 -9.89 0.92
CA ASP A 17 -36.11 -10.51 -0.19
C ASP A 17 -34.61 -10.57 0.14
N HIS A 18 -33.94 -11.62 -0.30
CA HIS A 18 -32.49 -11.81 -0.14
C HIS A 18 -31.85 -11.81 -1.51
N GLN A 19 -30.94 -10.87 -1.75
CA GLN A 19 -30.19 -10.79 -3.00
C GLN A 19 -28.71 -10.99 -2.73
N ASN A 20 -28.09 -11.86 -3.52
CA ASN A 20 -26.64 -11.99 -3.53
C ASN A 20 -26.07 -10.86 -4.39
N ILE A 21 -25.16 -10.08 -3.81
CA ILE A 21 -24.39 -9.06 -4.51
C ILE A 21 -22.96 -9.57 -4.65
N ASP A 22 -22.54 -9.70 -5.91
CA ASP A 22 -21.14 -9.78 -6.26
C ASP A 22 -20.60 -8.37 -6.43
N VAL A 23 -19.74 -7.96 -5.50
CA VAL A 23 -18.98 -6.73 -5.63
C VAL A 23 -17.75 -7.06 -6.46
N SER A 24 -17.73 -6.56 -7.70
CA SER A 24 -16.62 -6.71 -8.62
C SER A 24 -15.86 -5.40 -8.77
N GLY A 25 -14.53 -5.49 -8.92
CA GLY A 25 -13.67 -4.37 -9.23
C GLY A 25 -13.10 -3.63 -8.03
N ALA A 26 -12.02 -2.91 -8.29
CA ALA A 26 -11.23 -2.22 -7.27
C ALA A 26 -11.95 -0.99 -6.69
N VAL A 27 -11.86 -0.82 -5.38
CA VAL A 27 -12.36 0.37 -4.68
C VAL A 27 -11.35 1.51 -4.79
N LEU A 28 -11.82 2.70 -5.17
CA LEU A 28 -10.97 3.89 -5.15
C LEU A 28 -10.74 4.33 -3.70
N LEU A 29 -9.48 4.39 -3.29
CA LEU A 29 -9.11 4.94 -1.99
C LEU A 29 -9.22 6.48 -2.00
N PRO A 30 -9.58 7.10 -0.87
CA PRO A 30 -9.57 8.56 -0.75
C PRO A 30 -8.14 9.10 -0.87
N GLU A 31 -8.00 10.39 -1.16
CA GLU A 31 -6.67 11.04 -1.18
C GLU A 31 -6.05 11.13 0.22
N ILE A 32 -6.86 11.10 1.29
CA ILE A 32 -6.39 11.28 2.66
C ILE A 32 -7.02 10.22 3.57
N ILE A 33 -6.17 9.53 4.35
CA ILE A 33 -6.51 8.67 5.48
C ILE A 33 -6.16 9.43 6.76
N SER A 34 -7.14 10.09 7.35
CA SER A 34 -6.98 10.94 8.54
C SER A 34 -7.46 10.29 9.84
N THR A 35 -8.03 9.09 9.76
CA THR A 35 -8.45 8.27 10.90
C THR A 35 -7.95 6.84 10.72
N ASP A 36 -7.73 6.14 11.84
CA ASP A 36 -7.36 4.72 11.83
C ASP A 36 -8.25 3.93 10.88
N THR A 37 -7.63 3.38 9.84
CA THR A 37 -8.31 2.71 8.73
C THR A 37 -7.72 1.32 8.55
N ARG A 38 -8.60 0.33 8.41
CA ARG A 38 -8.22 -1.04 8.07
C ARG A 38 -8.84 -1.44 6.75
N LEU A 39 -8.00 -1.67 5.75
CA LEU A 39 -8.42 -2.20 4.46
C LEU A 39 -8.73 -3.69 4.60
N ARG A 40 -9.96 -4.06 4.24
CA ARG A 40 -10.48 -5.42 4.31
C ARG A 40 -10.92 -5.86 2.92
N LYS A 41 -10.92 -7.17 2.68
CA LYS A 41 -11.08 -7.69 1.32
C LYS A 41 -12.51 -7.48 0.88
N ILE A 42 -12.68 -6.79 -0.24
CA ILE A 42 -14.00 -6.46 -0.81
C ILE A 42 -14.27 -7.31 -2.06
N ALA A 43 -13.25 -7.52 -2.89
CA ALA A 43 -13.33 -8.34 -4.10
C ALA A 43 -12.80 -9.76 -3.84
N LEU A 44 -13.43 -10.75 -4.48
CA LEU A 44 -12.99 -12.16 -4.46
C LEU A 44 -12.27 -12.57 -5.74
N ASP A 45 -12.19 -11.68 -6.73
CA ASP A 45 -11.41 -11.92 -7.94
C ASP A 45 -9.91 -11.71 -7.68
N LEU A 46 -9.08 -12.20 -8.61
CA LEU A 46 -7.62 -12.01 -8.57
C LEU A 46 -7.20 -10.63 -9.10
N GLN A 47 -8.14 -9.67 -9.21
CA GLN A 47 -7.86 -8.32 -9.68
C GLN A 47 -7.51 -7.39 -8.49
N ALA A 48 -7.18 -6.13 -8.79
CA ALA A 48 -6.93 -5.14 -7.78
C ALA A 48 -8.12 -4.97 -6.82
N ASP A 49 -7.82 -4.98 -5.52
CA ASP A 49 -8.78 -4.71 -4.46
C ASP A 49 -9.00 -3.20 -4.32
N PHE A 50 -7.93 -2.42 -4.49
CA PHE A 50 -7.94 -0.97 -4.35
C PHE A 50 -7.19 -0.26 -5.45
N ARG A 51 -7.60 0.99 -5.69
CA ARG A 51 -6.97 1.91 -6.63
C ARG A 51 -6.64 3.24 -5.99
N VAL A 52 -5.54 3.83 -6.41
CA VAL A 52 -5.10 5.19 -6.03
C VAL A 52 -4.83 5.98 -7.31
N ARG A 53 -5.41 7.17 -7.44
CA ARG A 53 -5.29 8.00 -8.67
C ARG A 53 -4.40 9.24 -8.53
N GLY A 54 -4.04 9.61 -7.31
CA GLY A 54 -3.17 10.75 -7.01
C GLY A 54 -2.24 10.39 -5.87
N GLU A 55 -1.94 11.34 -4.98
CA GLU A 55 -1.25 11.03 -3.74
C GLU A 55 -2.23 10.53 -2.69
N LEU A 56 -2.03 9.29 -2.21
CA LEU A 56 -2.66 8.77 -1.00
C LEU A 56 -1.84 9.19 0.22
N GLN A 57 -2.39 10.11 1.02
CA GLN A 57 -1.77 10.59 2.25
C GLN A 57 -2.25 9.77 3.44
N VAL A 58 -1.32 9.12 4.13
CA VAL A 58 -1.58 8.37 5.36
C VAL A 58 -1.16 9.26 6.54
N LEU A 59 -2.15 9.86 7.21
CA LEU A 59 -1.97 10.77 8.36
C LEU A 59 -2.35 10.11 9.70
N ALA A 60 -3.03 8.97 9.64
CA ALA A 60 -3.36 8.11 10.77
C ALA A 60 -2.93 6.67 10.46
N ARG A 61 -3.25 5.71 11.33
CA ARG A 61 -2.89 4.30 11.09
C ARG A 61 -3.61 3.74 9.86
N LEU A 62 -2.86 3.17 8.93
CA LEU A 62 -3.37 2.36 7.84
C LEU A 62 -2.92 0.90 8.05
N THR A 63 -3.88 0.00 8.24
CA THR A 63 -3.62 -1.44 8.28
C THR A 63 -4.20 -2.09 7.03
N ILE A 64 -3.38 -2.86 6.32
CA ILE A 64 -3.78 -3.61 5.13
C ILE A 64 -3.74 -5.08 5.51
N ASP A 65 -4.89 -5.75 5.42
CA ASP A 65 -4.94 -7.19 5.65
C ASP A 65 -4.12 -7.94 4.58
N PRO A 66 -3.69 -9.20 4.82
CA PRO A 66 -2.89 -9.94 3.84
C PRO A 66 -3.63 -10.28 2.53
N ASN A 67 -2.86 -10.48 1.45
CA ASN A 67 -3.32 -10.89 0.12
C ASN A 67 -4.13 -9.83 -0.66
N PHE A 68 -3.61 -8.60 -0.67
CA PHE A 68 -4.20 -7.48 -1.42
C PHE A 68 -3.35 -7.10 -2.61
N VAL A 69 -4.02 -6.61 -3.65
CA VAL A 69 -3.40 -5.88 -4.76
C VAL A 69 -3.92 -4.45 -4.75
N ILE A 70 -3.00 -3.48 -4.64
CA ILE A 70 -3.29 -2.05 -4.72
C ILE A 70 -2.63 -1.49 -5.98
N GLU A 71 -3.46 -0.96 -6.87
CA GLU A 71 -3.05 -0.37 -8.13
C GLU A 71 -2.94 1.15 -8.04
N PHE A 72 -1.84 1.71 -8.55
CA PHE A 72 -1.56 3.14 -8.59
C PHE A 72 -1.58 3.63 -10.03
N ALA A 73 -2.29 4.73 -10.29
CA ALA A 73 -2.26 5.40 -11.58
C ALA A 73 -0.86 5.96 -11.86
N ASN A 74 -0.61 6.37 -13.10
CA ASN A 74 0.63 7.09 -13.42
C ASN A 74 0.79 8.30 -12.49
N ASP A 75 2.00 8.51 -12.01
CA ASP A 75 2.41 9.56 -11.06
C ASP A 75 1.75 9.52 -9.66
N ALA A 76 0.83 8.58 -9.41
CA ALA A 76 0.23 8.37 -8.10
C ALA A 76 1.28 7.87 -7.09
N SER A 77 1.07 8.19 -5.81
CA SER A 77 1.99 7.87 -4.72
C SER A 77 1.26 7.44 -3.46
N LEU A 78 1.99 6.79 -2.56
CA LEU A 78 1.59 6.61 -1.16
C LEU A 78 2.56 7.40 -0.28
N ALA A 79 2.06 8.35 0.50
CA ALA A 79 2.88 9.18 1.39
C ALA A 79 2.43 8.99 2.85
N VAL A 80 3.30 8.42 3.69
CA VAL A 80 3.07 8.29 5.13
C VAL A 80 3.73 9.46 5.85
N LYS A 81 2.91 10.36 6.40
CA LYS A 81 3.36 11.64 6.97
C LYS A 81 2.55 12.04 8.20
N ASN A 82 2.97 13.10 8.90
CA ASN A 82 2.26 13.72 10.03
C ASN A 82 1.79 12.74 11.14
N GLY A 83 2.65 11.80 11.53
CA GLY A 83 2.34 10.84 12.60
C GLY A 83 1.52 9.63 12.17
N GLY A 84 1.16 9.53 10.88
CA GLY A 84 0.59 8.31 10.31
C GLY A 84 1.59 7.15 10.30
N ASN A 85 1.08 5.93 10.18
CA ASN A 85 1.89 4.73 10.00
C ASN A 85 1.15 3.71 9.12
N ILE A 86 1.90 2.86 8.43
CA ILE A 86 1.37 1.79 7.59
C ILE A 86 1.80 0.42 8.12
N PHE A 87 0.86 -0.52 8.11
CA PHE A 87 1.10 -1.93 8.38
C PHE A 87 0.60 -2.74 7.18
N ALA A 88 1.53 -3.21 6.35
CA ALA A 88 1.25 -4.05 5.20
C ALA A 88 1.94 -5.41 5.37
N ASP A 89 1.18 -6.48 5.17
CA ASP A 89 1.68 -7.85 5.12
C ASP A 89 1.17 -8.51 3.84
N ASN A 90 2.03 -9.22 3.12
CA ASN A 90 1.70 -9.97 1.90
C ASN A 90 0.79 -9.16 0.93
N THR A 91 1.17 -7.90 0.69
CA THR A 91 0.44 -6.95 -0.15
C THR A 91 1.27 -6.61 -1.39
N THR A 92 0.63 -6.55 -2.55
CA THR A 92 1.25 -6.10 -3.80
C THR A 92 0.83 -4.65 -4.09
N PHE A 93 1.83 -3.78 -4.21
CA PHE A 93 1.69 -2.39 -4.67
C PHE A 93 2.23 -2.31 -6.09
N THR A 94 1.37 -2.01 -7.06
CA THR A 94 1.72 -2.06 -8.49
C THR A 94 1.09 -0.92 -9.28
N ALA A 95 1.54 -0.73 -10.51
CA ALA A 95 0.98 0.25 -11.43
C ALA A 95 -0.31 -0.26 -12.07
N MET A 96 -1.24 0.64 -12.38
CA MET A 96 -2.36 0.35 -13.30
C MET A 96 -1.86 0.10 -14.73
N ASP A 97 -0.82 0.84 -15.14
CA ASP A 97 -0.26 0.81 -16.48
C ASP A 97 1.27 0.61 -16.43
N SER A 98 2.06 1.61 -16.83
CA SER A 98 3.52 1.49 -17.02
C SER A 98 4.35 1.77 -15.77
N GLY A 99 3.84 2.58 -14.84
CA GLY A 99 4.48 2.76 -13.55
C GLY A 99 3.95 3.95 -12.76
N TRP A 100 4.37 4.03 -11.51
CA TRP A 100 3.86 5.01 -10.54
C TRP A 100 5.01 5.65 -9.76
N LYS A 101 4.72 6.66 -8.96
CA LYS A 101 5.75 7.44 -8.25
C LYS A 101 6.42 6.62 -7.15
N GLY A 102 5.67 5.77 -6.45
CA GLY A 102 6.18 4.90 -5.39
C GLY A 102 5.67 5.28 -4.00
N ILE A 103 6.41 4.88 -2.98
CA ILE A 103 6.07 5.07 -1.57
C ILE A 103 7.06 6.05 -0.94
N CYS A 104 6.57 7.05 -0.22
CA CYS A 104 7.37 7.93 0.63
C CYS A 104 6.96 7.75 2.10
N VAL A 105 7.94 7.51 2.97
CA VAL A 105 7.74 7.35 4.41
C VAL A 105 8.58 8.38 5.17
N GLU A 106 7.90 9.19 5.98
CA GLU A 106 8.52 10.26 6.79
C GLU A 106 8.37 10.01 8.30
N THR A 107 7.68 8.93 8.68
CA THR A 107 7.26 8.65 10.06
C THR A 107 7.85 7.35 10.60
N THR A 108 7.66 7.11 11.90
CA THR A 108 8.13 5.92 12.59
C THR A 108 7.04 4.85 12.72
N GLY A 109 7.47 3.60 12.92
CA GLY A 109 6.56 2.49 13.22
C GLY A 109 5.83 1.94 12.00
N ASN A 110 6.47 2.02 10.83
CA ASN A 110 5.94 1.46 9.58
C ASN A 110 6.40 0.02 9.40
N THR A 111 5.54 -0.83 8.85
CA THR A 111 5.83 -2.24 8.62
C THR A 111 5.44 -2.64 7.21
N PHE A 112 6.41 -3.24 6.51
CA PHE A 112 6.19 -3.96 5.26
C PHE A 112 6.79 -5.36 5.42
N ALA A 113 5.93 -6.37 5.43
CA ALA A 113 6.33 -7.77 5.51
C ALA A 113 5.82 -8.52 4.27
N ASN A 114 6.67 -9.30 3.62
CA ASN A 114 6.30 -10.14 2.46
C ASN A 114 5.60 -9.37 1.32
N CYS A 115 5.82 -8.05 1.23
CA CYS A 115 5.16 -7.22 0.23
C CYS A 115 5.92 -7.25 -1.10
N VAL A 116 5.18 -6.99 -2.17
CA VAL A 116 5.76 -6.74 -3.50
C VAL A 116 5.52 -5.27 -3.82
N ILE A 117 6.58 -4.52 -4.09
CA ILE A 117 6.51 -3.15 -4.61
C ILE A 117 7.09 -3.20 -6.02
N GLU A 118 6.26 -3.05 -7.02
CA GLU A 118 6.68 -3.20 -8.42
C GLU A 118 6.22 -2.08 -9.34
N ASN A 119 6.98 -1.88 -10.42
CA ASN A 119 6.73 -0.83 -11.43
C ASN A 119 6.61 0.57 -10.81
N ALA A 120 7.30 0.81 -9.69
CA ALA A 120 7.30 2.05 -8.93
C ALA A 120 8.53 2.91 -9.27
N GLY A 121 8.69 4.07 -8.63
CA GLY A 121 9.90 4.89 -8.78
C GLY A 121 10.07 5.50 -10.16
N ASN A 122 8.99 5.79 -10.87
CA ASN A 122 9.06 6.48 -12.17
C ASN A 122 9.21 7.99 -12.05
N VAL A 123 8.88 8.56 -10.89
CA VAL A 123 8.94 10.00 -10.61
C VAL A 123 9.65 10.23 -9.28
N SER A 124 10.47 11.30 -9.20
CA SER A 124 11.22 11.62 -7.98
C SER A 124 10.31 12.21 -6.89
N PHE A 125 10.53 11.79 -5.63
CA PHE A 125 9.93 12.44 -4.47
C PHE A 125 10.65 13.72 -4.05
N THR A 126 11.95 13.82 -4.33
CA THR A 126 12.79 14.95 -3.92
C THR A 126 12.89 16.04 -4.98
N GLY A 127 12.34 15.79 -6.18
CA GLY A 127 12.52 16.63 -7.36
C GLY A 127 13.89 16.45 -8.04
N ASN A 128 14.79 15.63 -7.47
CA ASN A 128 16.02 15.22 -8.13
C ASN A 128 15.76 13.95 -8.94
N GLU A 129 15.83 14.02 -10.27
CA GLU A 129 15.59 12.90 -11.18
C GLU A 129 16.58 11.74 -11.01
N ASN A 130 17.72 11.98 -10.37
CA ASN A 130 18.68 10.93 -10.00
C ASN A 130 18.29 10.19 -8.71
N GLU A 131 17.25 10.66 -7.99
CA GLU A 131 16.77 10.11 -6.72
C GLU A 131 15.35 9.54 -6.84
N LYS A 132 15.06 8.91 -7.97
CA LYS A 132 13.83 8.12 -8.15
C LYS A 132 13.94 6.80 -7.41
N ALA A 133 12.91 6.43 -6.66
CA ALA A 133 12.89 5.19 -5.89
C ALA A 133 11.49 4.58 -5.79
N ALA A 134 11.42 3.25 -5.74
CA ALA A 134 10.17 2.55 -5.44
C ALA A 134 9.70 2.83 -4.01
N LEU A 135 10.65 2.91 -3.07
CA LEU A 135 10.43 3.37 -1.70
C LEU A 135 11.50 4.40 -1.32
N LEU A 136 11.06 5.58 -0.88
CA LEU A 136 11.88 6.58 -0.21
C LEU A 136 11.54 6.62 1.28
N ALA A 137 12.53 6.45 2.14
CA ALA A 137 12.42 6.78 3.55
C ALA A 137 13.26 8.04 3.84
N TYR A 138 12.68 8.99 4.56
CA TYR A 138 13.26 10.32 4.76
C TYR A 138 13.10 10.80 6.21
N GLY A 139 13.97 11.70 6.66
CA GLY A 139 13.91 12.30 7.99
C GLY A 139 14.25 11.31 9.10
N ASN A 140 13.30 11.05 10.00
CA ASN A 140 13.46 10.07 11.09
C ASN A 140 12.59 8.83 10.86
N ALA A 141 12.30 8.50 9.59
CA ALA A 141 11.45 7.38 9.27
C ALA A 141 12.02 6.06 9.79
N THR A 142 11.15 5.19 10.33
CA THR A 142 11.55 3.83 10.72
C THR A 142 10.65 2.78 10.09
N LEU A 143 11.28 1.77 9.50
CA LEU A 143 10.61 0.68 8.79
C LEU A 143 11.03 -0.69 9.33
N ALA A 144 10.08 -1.50 9.79
CA ALA A 144 10.25 -2.94 9.87
C ALA A 144 10.07 -3.50 8.45
N PHE A 145 11.16 -3.93 7.81
CA PHE A 145 11.18 -4.18 6.36
C PHE A 145 11.79 -5.55 6.03
N SER A 146 10.92 -6.52 5.74
CA SER A 146 11.29 -7.92 5.83
C SER A 146 10.58 -8.81 4.80
N GLY A 147 11.30 -9.71 4.15
CA GLY A 147 10.77 -10.61 3.10
C GLY A 147 10.17 -9.91 1.87
N ASN A 148 10.45 -8.63 1.65
CA ASN A 148 9.84 -7.86 0.57
C ASN A 148 10.57 -8.06 -0.77
N THR A 149 9.85 -7.85 -1.87
CA THR A 149 10.45 -7.76 -3.22
C THR A 149 10.20 -6.37 -3.78
N LEU A 150 11.27 -5.65 -4.10
CA LEU A 150 11.20 -4.41 -4.89
C LEU A 150 11.74 -4.68 -6.28
N ARG A 151 10.89 -4.56 -7.30
CA ARG A 151 11.28 -4.92 -8.66
C ARG A 151 10.77 -3.98 -9.74
N ASN A 152 11.49 -3.95 -10.85
CA ASN A 152 11.14 -3.15 -12.03
C ASN A 152 10.94 -1.66 -11.69
N SER A 153 11.72 -1.12 -10.74
CA SER A 153 11.68 0.31 -10.41
C SER A 153 12.26 1.16 -11.54
N GLY A 154 11.65 2.31 -11.81
CA GLY A 154 12.18 3.34 -12.72
C GLY A 154 13.41 4.08 -12.21
N GLY A 155 13.87 3.75 -10.99
CA GLY A 155 15.11 4.21 -10.37
C GLY A 155 15.64 3.15 -9.41
N TYR A 156 15.98 3.55 -8.20
CA TYR A 156 16.39 2.62 -7.14
C TYR A 156 15.19 1.82 -6.62
N GLY A 157 15.41 0.63 -6.07
CA GLY A 157 14.36 0.01 -5.25
C GLY A 157 14.20 0.79 -3.95
N ILE A 158 15.33 0.90 -3.25
CA ILE A 158 15.64 1.61 -2.02
C ILE A 158 16.19 3.04 -2.12
N ILE A 159 15.62 4.09 -1.52
CA ILE A 159 16.44 5.23 -1.07
C ILE A 159 16.18 5.50 0.41
N MET A 160 17.26 5.59 1.20
CA MET A 160 17.24 6.06 2.58
C MET A 160 17.95 7.41 2.67
N LYS A 161 17.32 8.41 3.30
CA LYS A 161 17.92 9.75 3.49
C LYS A 161 17.82 10.21 4.93
N ASP A 162 18.76 11.10 5.28
CA ASP A 162 18.91 11.69 6.60
C ASP A 162 19.12 10.64 7.71
N ASN A 163 18.26 10.61 8.73
CA ASN A 163 18.32 9.67 9.85
C ASN A 163 17.30 8.53 9.69
N ALA A 164 16.80 8.29 8.47
CA ALA A 164 15.87 7.20 8.22
C ALA A 164 16.58 5.86 8.43
N ASP A 165 15.90 4.93 9.09
CA ASP A 165 16.46 3.64 9.48
C ASP A 165 15.49 2.50 9.14
N PHE A 166 16.04 1.31 8.91
CA PHE A 166 15.24 0.11 8.77
C PHE A 166 15.71 -0.95 9.76
N PHE A 167 14.74 -1.68 10.31
CA PHE A 167 14.99 -2.84 11.14
C PHE A 167 14.58 -4.07 10.35
N PHE A 168 15.47 -5.06 10.26
CA PHE A 168 15.14 -6.36 9.68
C PHE A 168 14.20 -7.16 10.59
N ASP A 169 14.08 -6.76 11.86
CA ASP A 169 13.23 -7.40 12.87
C ASP A 169 12.02 -6.54 13.20
N ASN A 170 10.83 -7.11 12.99
CA ASN A 170 9.60 -6.60 13.58
C ASN A 170 9.57 -7.04 15.06
N PRO A 171 9.56 -6.12 16.04
CA PRO A 171 9.59 -6.47 17.47
C PRO A 171 8.35 -7.26 17.95
N ASN A 172 7.31 -7.37 17.12
CA ASN A 172 6.10 -8.15 17.39
C ASN A 172 6.06 -9.51 16.68
N GLN A 173 7.14 -9.99 16.06
CA GLN A 173 7.17 -11.26 15.30
C GLN A 173 8.21 -12.28 15.82
N VAL A 174 7.89 -13.57 15.62
CA VAL A 174 8.57 -14.75 16.19
C VAL A 174 9.80 -15.20 15.37
N TYR A 175 10.01 -14.70 14.14
CA TYR A 175 11.17 -15.04 13.30
C TYR A 175 11.74 -13.80 12.58
N PRO A 176 13.07 -13.69 12.45
CA PRO A 176 13.72 -12.60 11.71
C PRO A 176 13.51 -12.82 10.21
N TYR A 177 12.76 -11.92 9.57
CA TYR A 177 12.57 -11.96 8.12
C TYR A 177 13.70 -11.15 7.44
N ALA A 178 14.93 -11.67 7.51
CA ALA A 178 15.89 -11.41 6.44
C ALA A 178 15.33 -11.94 5.11
N ASN A 179 15.91 -11.58 3.96
CA ASN A 179 15.52 -11.98 2.58
C ASN A 179 14.68 -10.98 1.78
N ASN A 180 15.00 -9.68 1.85
CA ASN A 180 14.51 -8.74 0.84
C ASN A 180 15.16 -9.01 -0.52
N ARG A 181 14.41 -8.85 -1.61
CA ARG A 181 14.87 -9.07 -2.99
C ARG A 181 14.75 -7.77 -3.77
N PHE A 182 15.82 -7.40 -4.48
CA PHE A 182 15.87 -6.23 -5.36
C PHE A 182 16.16 -6.71 -6.78
N GLU A 183 15.20 -6.56 -7.69
CA GLU A 183 15.25 -7.21 -9.01
C GLU A 183 14.97 -6.22 -10.13
N ASN A 184 15.81 -6.18 -11.17
CA ASN A 184 15.56 -5.38 -12.38
C ASN A 184 15.23 -3.90 -12.11
N ASN A 185 15.76 -3.32 -11.04
CA ASN A 185 15.63 -1.90 -10.76
C ASN A 185 16.62 -1.12 -11.63
N ALA A 186 16.18 0.01 -12.22
CA ALA A 186 17.01 0.80 -13.13
C ALA A 186 18.31 1.31 -12.46
N SER A 187 18.26 1.49 -11.14
CA SER A 187 19.41 1.69 -10.26
C SER A 187 19.39 0.65 -9.14
N GLY A 188 20.54 0.42 -8.48
CA GLY A 188 20.66 -0.55 -7.40
C GLY A 188 19.92 -0.15 -6.10
N THR A 189 20.60 -0.28 -4.97
CA THR A 189 20.19 0.30 -3.68
C THR A 189 20.99 1.58 -3.44
N GLY A 190 20.32 2.67 -3.09
CA GLY A 190 20.93 4.00 -2.91
C GLY A 190 20.78 4.52 -1.48
#